data_AF-A0A357XWW7-F1
#
_entry.id   AF-A0A357XWW7-F1
#
_cell.length_a   1.000
_cell.length_b   1.000
_cell.length_c   1.000
_cell.angle_alpha   90.00
_cell.angle_beta   90.00
_cell.angle_gamma   90.00
#
_symmetry.space_group_name_H-M   'P 1'
#
loop_
_entity.id
_entity.type
_entity.pdbx_description
1 polymer ?
#
loop_
_entity_poly.entity_id
_entity_poly.type
_entity_poly.pdbx_seq_one_letter_code
_entity_poly.pdbx_strand_id
1 'polypeptide(L)'
;MKKLTTAVPRGVATPKAKAAFNERFEAMLGEETVRNLAKAWIDFAGRLDYGYDARRSRIDDFTPGTPLGEKTATCTVHADRGWQNSAIRLEAGEHIRIEAAGRFQLDDRPGPWIAEPNGITLKYHDGRPVGMLLATVLTDEQDEYVEAEPGETGTGKAERSVPSGFAFLRPVAVGSARAWTPPRSGTLYFRVNDSPADLANNKGNIKVTVESYPVGDP
;
A
#
# COMPACT_ATOMS: atom_id res chain seq x y z
N MET A 1 -22.06 57.02 -16.13
CA MET A 1 -22.26 55.59 -15.83
C MET A 1 -21.32 54.74 -16.69
N LYS A 2 -20.29 54.13 -16.09
CA LYS A 2 -19.50 53.07 -16.73
C LYS A 2 -19.45 51.90 -15.75
N LYS A 3 -20.18 50.82 -16.06
CA LYS A 3 -20.06 49.55 -15.35
C LYS A 3 -18.68 48.98 -15.68
N LEU A 4 -17.78 48.91 -14.70
CA LEU A 4 -16.58 48.08 -14.81
C LEU A 4 -17.05 46.62 -14.83
N THR A 5 -17.03 46.01 -16.01
CA THR A 5 -17.14 44.57 -16.16
C THR A 5 -15.80 43.98 -15.69
N THR A 6 -15.76 43.47 -14.46
CA THR A 6 -14.60 42.75 -13.93
C THR A 6 -14.49 41.41 -14.65
N ALA A 7 -13.84 41.40 -15.82
CA ALA A 7 -13.48 40.16 -16.49
C ALA A 7 -12.44 39.43 -15.64
N VAL A 8 -12.80 38.27 -15.09
CA VAL A 8 -11.86 37.39 -14.38
C VAL A 8 -10.78 36.96 -15.38
N PRO A 9 -9.48 37.17 -15.11
CA PRO A 9 -8.42 36.78 -16.04
C PRO A 9 -8.42 35.26 -16.28
N ARG A 10 -8.16 34.85 -17.53
CA ARG A 10 -7.97 33.44 -17.88
C ARG A 10 -6.88 32.84 -16.97
N GLY A 11 -7.20 31.73 -16.32
CA GLY A 11 -6.28 31.03 -15.42
C GLY A 11 -6.56 31.20 -13.93
N VAL A 12 -7.50 32.06 -13.52
CA VAL A 12 -7.89 32.20 -12.10
C VAL A 12 -9.28 31.60 -11.89
N ALA A 13 -9.33 30.34 -11.45
CA ALA A 13 -10.57 29.73 -11.00
C ALA A 13 -11.03 30.40 -9.71
N THR A 14 -12.27 30.88 -9.67
CA THR A 14 -12.84 31.37 -8.40
C THR A 14 -13.01 30.19 -7.44
N PRO A 15 -12.98 30.41 -6.10
CA PRO A 15 -13.23 29.36 -5.12
C PRO A 15 -14.54 28.60 -5.39
N LYS A 16 -15.58 29.33 -5.82
CA LYS A 16 -16.87 28.77 -6.22
C LYS A 16 -16.77 27.85 -7.46
N ALA A 17 -16.02 28.27 -8.48
CA ALA A 17 -15.82 27.45 -9.67
C ALA A 17 -15.01 26.18 -9.37
N LYS A 18 -14.00 26.28 -8.49
CA LYS A 18 -13.22 25.14 -8.01
C LYS A 18 -14.10 24.14 -7.24
N ALA A 19 -14.91 24.63 -6.31
CA ALA A 19 -15.83 23.77 -5.53
C ALA A 19 -16.84 23.05 -6.45
N ALA A 20 -17.48 23.78 -7.36
CA ALA A 20 -18.44 23.20 -8.30
C ALA A 20 -17.80 22.19 -9.28
N PHE A 21 -16.53 22.39 -9.65
CA PHE A 21 -15.79 21.41 -10.44
C PHE A 21 -15.53 20.14 -9.64
N ASN A 22 -14.99 20.25 -8.41
CA ASN A 22 -14.67 19.12 -7.55
C ASN A 22 -15.94 18.29 -7.27
N GLU A 23 -17.04 18.93 -6.92
CA GLU A 23 -18.32 18.26 -6.66
C GLU A 23 -18.77 17.43 -7.87
N ARG A 24 -18.72 18.01 -9.09
CA ARG A 24 -19.09 17.29 -10.32
C ARG A 24 -18.12 16.17 -10.66
N PHE A 25 -16.83 16.39 -10.44
CA PHE A 25 -15.78 15.42 -10.71
C PHE A 25 -15.91 14.22 -9.76
N GLU A 26 -16.11 14.46 -8.47
CA GLU A 26 -16.31 13.43 -7.46
C GLU A 26 -17.62 12.66 -7.70
N ALA A 27 -18.71 13.37 -8.01
CA ALA A 27 -19.98 12.74 -8.37
C ALA A 27 -19.87 11.85 -9.63
N MET A 28 -19.06 12.25 -10.62
CA MET A 28 -18.84 11.48 -11.83
C MET A 28 -18.04 10.19 -11.57
N LEU A 29 -17.03 10.24 -10.71
CA LEU A 29 -16.19 9.08 -10.40
C LEU A 29 -16.81 8.15 -9.36
N GLY A 30 -17.67 8.68 -8.49
CA GLY A 30 -18.19 8.00 -7.32
C GLY A 30 -17.21 8.06 -6.14
N GLU A 31 -17.76 8.13 -4.93
CA GLU A 31 -16.96 8.35 -3.72
C GLU A 31 -15.92 7.26 -3.47
N GLU A 32 -16.24 6.00 -3.78
CA GLU A 32 -15.31 4.89 -3.60
C GLU A 32 -14.06 5.05 -4.49
N THR A 33 -14.27 5.39 -5.77
CA THR A 33 -13.18 5.66 -6.71
C THR A 33 -12.31 6.82 -6.24
N VAL A 34 -12.92 7.90 -5.76
CA VAL A 34 -12.20 9.07 -5.23
C VAL A 34 -11.36 8.67 -4.01
N ARG A 35 -11.92 7.89 -3.09
CA ARG A 35 -11.19 7.37 -1.91
C ARG A 35 -10.03 6.47 -2.32
N ASN A 36 -10.21 5.59 -3.29
CA ASN A 36 -9.15 4.71 -3.77
C ASN A 36 -8.06 5.48 -4.53
N LEU A 37 -8.43 6.51 -5.28
CA LEU A 37 -7.49 7.42 -5.91
C LEU A 37 -6.65 8.18 -4.87
N ALA A 38 -7.24 8.62 -3.77
CA ALA A 38 -6.50 9.27 -2.68
C ALA A 38 -5.46 8.33 -2.05
N LYS A 39 -5.81 7.06 -1.81
CA LYS A 39 -4.87 6.04 -1.30
C LYS A 39 -3.73 5.78 -2.28
N ALA A 40 -4.06 5.61 -3.57
CA ALA A 40 -3.06 5.42 -4.63
C ALA A 40 -2.15 6.65 -4.78
N TRP A 41 -2.69 7.86 -4.61
CA TRP A 41 -1.92 9.09 -4.65
C TRP A 41 -0.93 9.20 -3.48
N ILE A 42 -1.35 8.87 -2.26
CA ILE A 42 -0.45 8.88 -1.08
C ILE A 42 0.68 7.86 -1.28
N ASP A 43 0.37 6.66 -1.77
CA ASP A 43 1.39 5.65 -2.10
C ASP A 43 2.37 6.16 -3.17
N PHE A 44 1.85 6.70 -4.28
CA PHE A 44 2.64 7.28 -5.36
C PHE A 44 3.57 8.40 -4.86
N ALA A 45 3.01 9.39 -4.18
CA ALA A 45 3.76 10.55 -3.70
C ALA A 45 4.82 10.16 -2.65
N GLY A 46 4.49 9.21 -1.77
CA GLY A 46 5.42 8.73 -0.75
C GLY A 46 6.54 7.83 -1.27
N ARG A 47 6.43 7.33 -2.50
CA ARG A 47 7.42 6.43 -3.14
C ARG A 47 8.00 6.99 -4.43
N LEU A 48 7.70 8.24 -4.77
CA LEU A 48 8.20 8.85 -5.99
C LEU A 48 9.72 8.98 -5.93
N ASP A 49 10.40 8.29 -6.84
CA ASP A 49 11.86 8.29 -6.96
C ASP A 49 12.26 8.42 -8.45
N TYR A 50 13.52 8.72 -8.71
CA TYR A 50 14.05 8.74 -10.06
C TYR A 50 13.86 7.38 -10.74
N GLY A 51 13.28 7.38 -11.94
CA GLY A 51 13.02 6.15 -12.69
C GLY A 51 11.74 5.41 -12.28
N TYR A 52 10.88 6.00 -11.44
CA TYR A 52 9.62 5.41 -10.97
C TYR A 52 8.81 4.76 -12.11
N ASP A 53 8.62 3.44 -12.05
CA ASP A 53 7.78 2.71 -13.00
C ASP A 53 6.32 2.77 -12.57
N ALA A 54 5.58 3.74 -13.12
CA ALA A 54 4.16 3.92 -12.79
C ALA A 54 3.28 2.74 -13.19
N ARG A 55 3.66 1.96 -14.21
CA ARG A 55 2.86 0.81 -14.65
C ARG A 55 2.98 -0.34 -13.68
N ARG A 56 4.20 -0.64 -13.23
CA ARG A 56 4.49 -1.72 -12.28
C ARG A 56 4.16 -1.36 -10.84
N SER A 57 4.26 -0.08 -10.48
CA SER A 57 3.97 0.39 -9.12
C SER A 57 2.49 0.62 -8.85
N ARG A 58 1.64 0.65 -9.88
CA ARG A 58 0.19 0.89 -9.71
C ARG A 58 -0.46 -0.17 -8.84
N ILE A 59 -1.32 0.27 -7.93
CA ILE A 59 -2.26 -0.60 -7.22
C ILE A 59 -3.46 -0.84 -8.13
N ASP A 60 -3.55 -2.06 -8.66
CA ASP A 60 -4.56 -2.42 -9.67
C ASP A 60 -5.95 -2.63 -9.09
N ASP A 61 -6.04 -3.10 -7.85
CA ASP A 61 -7.25 -3.65 -7.27
C ASP A 61 -7.41 -3.20 -5.81
N PHE A 62 -8.48 -2.43 -5.56
CA PHE A 62 -8.88 -1.97 -4.22
C PHE A 62 -10.11 -2.71 -3.68
N THR A 63 -10.58 -3.77 -4.37
CA THR A 63 -11.75 -4.52 -3.93
C THR A 63 -11.54 -5.11 -2.53
N PRO A 64 -12.56 -5.06 -1.66
CA PRO A 64 -12.45 -5.68 -0.34
C PRO A 64 -12.19 -7.19 -0.45
N GLY A 65 -11.26 -7.68 0.36
CA GLY A 65 -11.01 -9.10 0.51
C GLY A 65 -12.17 -9.84 1.18
N THR A 66 -12.13 -11.16 1.11
CA THR A 66 -13.06 -12.05 1.81
C THR A 66 -12.49 -12.43 3.18
N PRO A 67 -13.29 -12.47 4.26
CA PRO A 67 -12.81 -12.87 5.57
C PRO A 67 -12.07 -14.21 5.55
N LEU A 68 -10.89 -14.25 6.18
CA LEU A 68 -10.11 -15.48 6.34
C LEU A 68 -10.88 -16.50 7.18
N GLY A 69 -11.26 -16.12 8.41
CA GLY A 69 -11.88 -17.02 9.39
C GLY A 69 -10.94 -18.17 9.77
N GLU A 70 -11.48 -19.33 10.18
CA GLU A 70 -10.69 -20.53 10.50
C GLU A 70 -10.21 -21.26 9.23
N LYS A 71 -9.58 -20.53 8.31
CA LYS A 71 -9.18 -21.06 7.00
C LYS A 71 -7.72 -20.72 6.70
N THR A 72 -7.16 -21.53 5.82
CA THR A 72 -5.93 -21.22 5.10
C THR A 72 -6.29 -20.64 3.73
N ALA A 73 -5.65 -19.55 3.35
CA ALA A 73 -5.76 -18.94 2.03
C ALA A 73 -4.38 -18.81 1.39
N THR A 74 -4.31 -18.89 0.06
CA THR A 74 -3.06 -18.71 -0.69
C THR A 74 -3.22 -17.66 -1.76
N CYS A 75 -2.20 -16.82 -1.95
CA CYS A 75 -2.11 -15.87 -3.05
C CYS A 75 -0.71 -15.93 -3.70
N THR A 76 -0.62 -15.39 -4.92
CA THR A 76 0.66 -15.25 -5.64
C THR A 76 1.07 -13.78 -5.63
N VAL A 77 2.33 -13.51 -5.30
CA VAL A 77 2.88 -12.15 -5.29
C VAL A 77 3.96 -12.07 -6.36
N HIS A 78 3.71 -11.24 -7.37
CA HIS A 78 4.65 -10.97 -8.44
C HIS A 78 5.77 -10.05 -7.98
N ALA A 79 7.02 -10.41 -8.28
CA ALA A 79 8.18 -9.63 -7.86
C ALA A 79 8.35 -8.33 -8.66
N ASP A 80 7.76 -8.25 -9.86
CA ASP A 80 7.83 -7.12 -10.78
C ASP A 80 6.67 -6.12 -10.62
N ARG A 81 5.98 -6.14 -9.48
CA ARG A 81 4.83 -5.27 -9.20
C ARG A 81 4.92 -4.65 -7.81
N GLY A 82 4.24 -3.51 -7.66
CA GLY A 82 4.00 -2.83 -6.40
C GLY A 82 3.01 -3.61 -5.51
N TRP A 83 2.16 -2.87 -4.79
CA TRP A 83 1.18 -3.48 -3.91
C TRP A 83 0.14 -4.30 -4.66
N GLN A 84 -0.08 -5.52 -4.18
CA GLN A 84 -0.99 -6.50 -4.76
C GLN A 84 -2.01 -6.92 -3.72
N ASN A 85 -3.29 -6.84 -4.09
CA ASN A 85 -4.41 -7.29 -3.28
C ASN A 85 -4.36 -8.82 -3.15
N SER A 86 -4.43 -9.33 -1.92
CA SER A 86 -4.44 -10.78 -1.67
C SER A 86 -5.84 -11.41 -1.79
N ALA A 87 -6.89 -10.60 -1.92
CA ALA A 87 -8.30 -10.95 -1.75
C ALA A 87 -8.65 -11.52 -0.36
N ILE A 88 -7.75 -11.38 0.62
CA ILE A 88 -7.94 -11.82 2.00
C ILE A 88 -8.26 -10.59 2.86
N ARG A 89 -9.34 -10.68 3.64
CA ARG A 89 -9.67 -9.72 4.69
C ARG A 89 -9.38 -10.34 6.04
N LEU A 90 -8.62 -9.62 6.86
CA LEU A 90 -8.27 -10.01 8.22
C LEU A 90 -9.14 -9.29 9.23
N GLU A 91 -9.41 -9.94 10.36
CA GLU A 91 -10.08 -9.30 11.50
C GLU A 91 -9.07 -8.80 12.53
N ALA A 92 -9.34 -7.63 13.11
CA ALA A 92 -8.52 -7.09 14.20
C ALA A 92 -8.42 -8.09 15.35
N GLY A 93 -7.20 -8.32 15.84
CA GLY A 93 -6.94 -9.26 16.93
C GLY A 93 -6.88 -10.74 16.52
N GLU A 94 -7.14 -11.09 15.26
CA GLU A 94 -6.98 -12.46 14.75
C GLU A 94 -5.50 -12.87 14.74
N HIS A 95 -5.19 -14.08 15.20
CA HIS A 95 -3.82 -14.59 15.17
C HIS A 95 -3.59 -15.31 13.86
N ILE A 96 -2.66 -14.80 13.05
CA ILE A 96 -2.34 -15.37 11.76
C ILE A 96 -0.87 -15.72 11.61
N ARG A 97 -0.61 -16.73 10.79
CA ARG A 97 0.70 -17.10 10.30
C ARG A 97 0.75 -16.86 8.80
N ILE A 98 1.71 -16.06 8.37
CA ILE A 98 2.01 -15.81 6.97
C ILE A 98 3.28 -16.59 6.64
N GLU A 99 3.24 -17.45 5.64
CA GLU A 99 4.40 -18.14 5.10
C GLU A 99 4.55 -17.83 3.62
N ALA A 100 5.80 -17.67 3.19
CA ALA A 100 6.12 -17.37 1.81
C ALA A 100 7.22 -18.29 1.31
N ALA A 101 7.03 -18.83 0.11
CA ALA A 101 7.97 -19.70 -0.55
C ALA A 101 8.11 -19.35 -2.03
N GLY A 102 9.30 -19.60 -2.57
CA GLY A 102 9.61 -19.36 -3.97
C GLY A 102 10.95 -18.66 -4.13
N ARG A 103 11.42 -18.63 -5.38
CA ARG A 103 12.63 -17.92 -5.79
C ARG A 103 12.30 -17.02 -6.97
N PHE A 104 12.86 -15.84 -6.98
CA PHE A 104 12.67 -14.85 -8.03
C PHE A 104 13.97 -14.08 -8.26
N GLN A 105 14.06 -13.45 -9.42
CA GLN A 105 15.20 -12.61 -9.79
C GLN A 105 14.89 -11.15 -9.44
N LEU A 106 15.89 -10.42 -8.94
CA LEU A 106 15.82 -8.98 -8.70
C LEU A 106 16.59 -8.16 -9.76
N ASP A 107 17.72 -8.68 -10.22
CA ASP A 107 18.57 -8.04 -11.21
C ASP A 107 19.29 -9.12 -12.05
N ASP A 108 19.82 -8.75 -13.22
CA ASP A 108 20.68 -9.60 -14.04
C ASP A 108 22.12 -9.08 -14.17
N ARG A 109 22.49 -7.98 -13.49
CA ARG A 109 23.85 -7.40 -13.56
C ARG A 109 24.56 -7.37 -12.21
N PRO A 110 25.85 -7.77 -12.14
CA PRO A 110 26.67 -8.39 -13.20
C PRO A 110 26.30 -9.85 -13.51
N GLY A 111 25.34 -10.42 -12.77
CA GLY A 111 24.73 -11.73 -12.99
C GLY A 111 23.40 -11.80 -12.24
N PRO A 112 22.63 -12.90 -12.37
CA PRO A 112 21.29 -12.97 -11.79
C PRO A 112 21.32 -12.92 -10.26
N TRP A 113 20.63 -11.95 -9.69
CA TRP A 113 20.42 -11.86 -8.25
C TRP A 113 19.16 -12.63 -7.88
N ILE A 114 19.34 -13.88 -7.44
CA ILE A 114 18.24 -14.73 -7.01
C ILE A 114 17.94 -14.47 -5.53
N ALA A 115 16.69 -14.17 -5.24
CA ALA A 115 16.17 -13.92 -3.90
C ALA A 115 15.10 -14.94 -3.52
N GLU A 116 14.96 -15.12 -2.21
CA GLU A 116 13.83 -15.79 -1.54
C GLU A 116 13.06 -14.72 -0.73
N PRO A 117 11.91 -15.03 -0.10
CA PRO A 117 11.09 -14.01 0.56
C PRO A 117 11.75 -13.22 1.70
N ASN A 118 12.90 -13.67 2.24
CA ASN A 118 13.70 -12.89 3.19
C ASN A 118 14.50 -11.75 2.53
N GLY A 119 14.56 -11.73 1.20
CA GLY A 119 15.39 -10.81 0.42
C GLY A 119 16.87 -11.17 0.42
N ILE A 120 17.68 -10.28 -0.16
CA ILE A 120 19.14 -10.36 -0.16
C ILE A 120 19.72 -9.09 0.47
N THR A 121 20.83 -9.24 1.18
CA THR A 121 21.48 -8.13 1.90
C THR A 121 22.51 -7.36 1.06
N LEU A 122 22.50 -7.55 -0.26
CA LEU A 122 23.38 -6.83 -1.19
C LEU A 122 22.95 -5.36 -1.39
N LYS A 123 21.64 -5.10 -1.33
CA LYS A 123 21.04 -3.76 -1.45
C LYS A 123 19.88 -3.65 -0.46
N TYR A 124 19.63 -2.41 -0.03
CA TYR A 124 18.51 -2.08 0.85
C TYR A 124 17.66 -1.00 0.21
N HIS A 125 16.36 -1.08 0.44
CA HIS A 125 15.38 -0.07 0.09
C HIS A 125 14.47 0.19 1.30
N ASP A 126 14.27 1.45 1.68
CA ASP A 126 13.57 1.87 2.91
C ASP A 126 14.07 1.16 4.18
N GLY A 127 15.39 0.97 4.29
CA GLY A 127 16.01 0.31 5.43
C GLY A 127 15.79 -1.20 5.50
N ARG A 128 15.25 -1.84 4.45
CA ARG A 128 14.99 -3.28 4.39
C ARG A 128 15.72 -3.94 3.21
N PRO A 129 16.13 -5.21 3.31
CA PRO A 129 16.69 -5.95 2.18
C PRO A 129 15.79 -5.88 0.95
N VAL A 130 16.37 -5.71 -0.24
CA VAL A 130 15.63 -5.89 -1.49
C VAL A 130 15.22 -7.35 -1.65
N GLY A 131 14.08 -7.61 -2.27
CA GLY A 131 13.45 -8.93 -2.34
C GLY A 131 12.63 -9.33 -1.11
N MET A 132 12.73 -8.62 0.02
CA MET A 132 11.98 -9.01 1.20
C MET A 132 10.46 -8.89 0.96
N LEU A 133 9.70 -9.93 1.30
CA LEU A 133 8.24 -9.85 1.29
C LEU A 133 7.76 -8.90 2.39
N LEU A 134 6.90 -7.97 1.99
CA LEU A 134 6.25 -6.99 2.86
C LEU A 134 4.75 -7.18 2.81
N ALA A 135 4.07 -6.86 3.92
CA ALA A 135 2.62 -6.84 4.01
C ALA A 135 2.10 -5.52 4.57
N THR A 136 0.86 -5.19 4.26
CA THR A 136 0.09 -4.14 4.93
C THR A 136 -1.40 -4.49 4.92
N VAL A 137 -2.17 -3.92 5.84
CA VAL A 137 -3.63 -4.03 5.85
C VAL A 137 -4.20 -2.67 5.49
N LEU A 138 -4.95 -2.62 4.40
CA LEU A 138 -5.78 -1.48 4.06
C LEU A 138 -7.08 -1.60 4.85
N THR A 139 -7.27 -0.72 5.82
CA THR A 139 -8.33 -0.85 6.83
C THR A 139 -9.69 -0.49 6.25
N ASP A 140 -10.73 -1.17 6.75
CA ASP A 140 -12.12 -0.85 6.38
C ASP A 140 -12.59 0.46 7.02
N GLU A 141 -12.02 0.79 8.18
CA GLU A 141 -12.28 2.03 8.89
C GLU A 141 -11.90 3.23 8.02
N GLN A 142 -12.84 4.17 7.91
CA GLN A 142 -12.57 5.49 7.38
C GLN A 142 -11.80 6.24 8.46
N ASP A 143 -10.60 6.70 8.17
CA ASP A 143 -10.02 7.72 9.04
C ASP A 143 -10.78 9.01 8.77
N GLU A 144 -11.34 9.59 9.83
CA GLU A 144 -11.60 11.00 9.80
C GLU A 144 -10.28 11.70 9.49
N TYR A 145 -10.26 12.49 8.41
CA TYR A 145 -9.17 13.43 8.16
C TYR A 145 -9.11 14.38 9.36
N VAL A 146 -8.23 14.09 10.33
CA VAL A 146 -7.87 15.08 11.33
C VAL A 146 -6.80 15.94 10.67
N GLU A 147 -7.10 17.20 10.38
CA GLU A 147 -6.06 18.15 9.98
C GLU A 147 -4.98 18.13 11.05
N ALA A 148 -3.77 17.73 10.67
CA ALA A 148 -2.64 17.72 11.59
C ALA A 148 -2.32 19.17 11.94
N GLU A 149 -2.74 19.62 13.11
CA GLU A 149 -2.28 20.87 13.71
C GLU A 149 -0.74 20.82 13.76
N PRO A 150 -0.03 21.78 13.14
CA PRO A 150 1.43 21.77 13.11
C PRO A 150 1.97 22.11 14.50
N GLY A 151 2.22 21.10 15.33
CA GLY A 151 2.77 21.33 16.67
C GLY A 151 3.11 20.12 17.54
N GLU A 152 2.55 18.92 17.31
CA GLU A 152 2.71 17.83 18.28
C GLU A 152 3.78 16.79 17.89
N THR A 153 5.05 17.20 17.99
CA THR A 153 6.18 16.28 18.17
C THR A 153 6.21 15.77 19.62
N GLY A 154 5.27 14.89 19.96
CA GLY A 154 5.23 14.18 21.23
C GLY A 154 5.89 12.81 21.10
N THR A 155 7.13 12.68 21.57
CA THR A 155 7.84 11.41 21.76
C THR A 155 7.22 10.65 22.93
N GLY A 156 6.31 9.72 22.67
CA GLY A 156 5.86 8.77 23.68
C GLY A 156 4.45 8.23 23.47
N LYS A 157 4.35 6.92 23.26
CA LYS A 157 3.15 6.08 23.40
C LYS A 157 1.97 6.40 22.48
N ALA A 158 2.05 5.83 21.28
CA ALA A 158 1.03 4.93 20.72
C ALA A 158 1.64 4.40 19.43
N GLU A 159 1.40 3.14 19.09
CA GLU A 159 1.21 2.80 17.69
C GLU A 159 0.03 3.65 17.22
N ARG A 160 0.28 4.94 16.92
CA ARG A 160 -0.72 5.88 16.43
C ARG A 160 -1.33 5.19 15.23
N SER A 161 -2.62 4.92 15.29
CA SER A 161 -3.43 4.36 14.21
C SER A 161 -2.94 4.97 12.91
N VAL A 162 -2.24 4.17 12.10
CA VAL A 162 -1.81 4.62 10.78
C VAL A 162 -3.10 4.86 10.04
N PRO A 163 -3.37 6.09 9.55
CA PRO A 163 -4.57 6.27 8.76
C PRO A 163 -4.50 5.31 7.56
N SER A 164 -5.58 4.61 7.24
CA SER A 164 -5.83 3.80 6.05
C SER A 164 -5.16 4.36 4.80
N GLY A 165 -5.22 5.68 4.59
CA GLY A 165 -4.56 6.36 3.47
C GLY A 165 -3.03 6.17 3.41
N PHE A 166 -2.38 5.95 4.55
CA PHE A 166 -0.93 5.76 4.70
C PHE A 166 -0.52 4.28 4.87
N ALA A 167 -1.46 3.33 4.81
CA ALA A 167 -1.18 1.90 5.06
C ALA A 167 -0.03 1.36 4.20
N PHE A 168 0.04 1.77 2.94
CA PHE A 168 1.09 1.34 2.01
C PHE A 168 2.48 1.87 2.38
N LEU A 169 2.57 3.01 3.06
CA LEU A 169 3.85 3.63 3.44
C LEU A 169 4.43 3.05 4.74
N ARG A 170 3.66 2.25 5.49
CA ARG A 170 4.10 1.65 6.76
C ARG A 170 3.92 0.13 6.79
N PRO A 171 4.57 -0.60 5.86
CA PRO A 171 4.37 -2.03 5.79
C PRO A 171 5.08 -2.77 6.92
N VAL A 172 4.61 -3.95 7.25
CA VAL A 172 5.31 -4.90 8.13
C VAL A 172 6.23 -5.81 7.30
N ALA A 173 7.41 -6.14 7.85
CA ALA A 173 8.32 -7.09 7.21
C ALA A 173 7.83 -8.51 7.44
N VAL A 174 7.60 -9.29 6.40
CA VAL A 174 7.13 -10.68 6.52
C VAL A 174 8.28 -11.66 6.38
N GLY A 175 9.12 -11.51 5.36
CA GLY A 175 10.16 -12.51 5.09
C GLY A 175 9.56 -13.84 4.60
N SER A 176 10.23 -14.95 4.92
CA SER A 176 9.75 -16.32 4.64
C SER A 176 8.61 -16.77 5.56
N ALA A 177 8.54 -16.24 6.78
CA ALA A 177 7.48 -16.57 7.71
C ALA A 177 7.31 -15.46 8.76
N ARG A 178 6.06 -15.19 9.15
CA ARG A 178 5.72 -14.25 10.23
C ARG A 178 4.43 -14.66 10.92
N ALA A 179 4.47 -14.75 12.25
CA ALA A 179 3.28 -14.66 13.08
C ALA A 179 2.87 -13.19 13.24
N TRP A 180 1.59 -12.88 13.08
CA TRP A 180 1.09 -11.52 13.18
C TRP A 180 -0.33 -11.48 13.73
N THR A 181 -0.60 -10.45 14.53
CA THR A 181 -1.95 -10.08 14.96
C THR A 181 -2.23 -8.68 14.38
N PRO A 182 -3.14 -8.54 13.41
CA PRO A 182 -3.39 -7.26 12.78
C PRO A 182 -4.16 -6.37 13.77
N PRO A 183 -3.74 -5.10 13.95
CA PRO A 183 -4.36 -4.19 14.92
C PRO A 183 -5.71 -3.64 14.45
N ARG A 184 -6.02 -3.76 13.15
CA ARG A 184 -7.26 -3.27 12.52
C ARG A 184 -7.74 -4.26 11.47
N SER A 185 -9.07 -4.35 11.31
CA SER A 185 -9.68 -5.17 10.25
C SER A 185 -9.50 -4.49 8.89
N GLY A 186 -9.28 -5.30 7.86
CA GLY A 186 -9.13 -4.80 6.50
C GLY A 186 -8.54 -5.79 5.52
N THR A 187 -8.34 -5.33 4.29
CA THR A 187 -7.81 -6.16 3.20
C THR A 187 -6.28 -6.21 3.25
N LEU A 188 -5.73 -7.42 3.17
CA LEU A 188 -4.30 -7.68 3.21
C LEU A 188 -3.69 -7.47 1.81
N TYR A 189 -2.58 -6.73 1.77
CA TYR A 189 -1.80 -6.50 0.56
C TYR A 189 -0.36 -6.95 0.77
N PHE A 190 0.26 -7.41 -0.31
CA PHE A 190 1.65 -7.81 -0.33
C PHE A 190 2.43 -7.06 -1.40
N ARG A 191 3.73 -6.90 -1.17
CA ARG A 191 4.70 -6.56 -2.21
C ARG A 191 6.05 -7.20 -1.92
N VAL A 192 6.84 -7.39 -2.96
CA VAL A 192 8.28 -7.63 -2.82
C VAL A 192 8.97 -6.26 -2.67
N ASN A 193 9.84 -6.13 -1.67
CA ASN A 193 10.54 -4.88 -1.43
C ASN A 193 11.59 -4.62 -2.51
N ASP A 194 11.42 -3.57 -3.28
CA ASP A 194 12.45 -3.03 -4.15
C ASP A 194 12.19 -1.54 -4.39
N SER A 195 13.15 -0.88 -5.04
CA SER A 195 12.93 0.44 -5.62
C SER A 195 11.86 0.36 -6.70
N PRO A 196 10.89 1.30 -6.73
CA PRO A 196 9.95 1.43 -7.84
C PRO A 196 10.61 1.57 -9.22
N ALA A 197 11.88 2.01 -9.28
CA ALA A 197 12.65 2.13 -10.51
C ALA A 197 13.23 0.80 -11.00
N ASP A 198 13.41 -0.16 -10.09
CA ASP A 198 14.09 -1.43 -10.38
C ASP A 198 13.10 -2.58 -10.62
N LEU A 199 11.79 -2.37 -10.39
CA LEU A 199 10.76 -3.41 -10.59
C LEU A 199 10.77 -4.06 -11.97
N ALA A 200 11.23 -3.35 -13.01
CA ALA A 200 11.33 -3.89 -14.36
C ALA A 200 12.40 -4.97 -14.53
N ASN A 201 13.38 -5.03 -13.63
CA ASN A 201 14.44 -6.04 -13.63
C ASN A 201 14.00 -7.33 -12.93
N ASN A 202 12.96 -7.23 -12.09
CA ASN A 202 12.45 -8.34 -11.30
C ASN A 202 11.73 -9.35 -12.20
N LYS A 203 11.92 -10.65 -11.93
CA LYS A 203 11.27 -11.74 -12.67
C LYS A 203 10.85 -12.85 -11.72
N GLY A 204 9.64 -13.34 -11.91
CA GLY A 204 9.08 -14.43 -11.12
C GLY A 204 8.09 -13.95 -10.06
N ASN A 205 7.74 -14.86 -9.17
CA ASN A 205 6.73 -14.66 -8.16
C ASN A 205 7.02 -15.56 -6.95
N ILE A 206 6.34 -15.26 -5.85
CA ILE A 206 6.33 -16.09 -4.64
C ILE A 206 4.90 -16.51 -4.34
N LYS A 207 4.76 -17.71 -3.76
CA LYS A 207 3.51 -18.19 -3.19
C LYS A 207 3.46 -17.78 -1.73
N VAL A 208 2.37 -17.13 -1.33
CA VAL A 208 2.11 -16.75 0.06
C VAL A 208 0.92 -17.55 0.56
N THR A 209 1.06 -18.12 1.76
CA THR A 209 0.03 -18.83 2.50
C THR A 209 -0.27 -18.02 3.75
N VAL A 210 -1.55 -17.79 4.04
CA VAL A 210 -2.02 -17.12 5.24
C VAL A 210 -2.95 -18.08 5.96
N GLU A 211 -2.68 -18.34 7.22
CA GLU A 211 -3.43 -19.26 8.07
C GLU A 211 -3.83 -18.57 9.35
N SER A 212 -5.09 -18.69 9.73
CA SER A 212 -5.58 -18.29 11.05
C SER A 212 -5.37 -19.44 12.03
N TYR A 213 -4.93 -19.15 13.24
CA TYR A 213 -4.79 -20.14 14.30
C TYR A 213 -5.38 -19.63 15.62
N PRO A 214 -5.99 -20.51 16.43
CA PRO A 214 -6.52 -20.13 17.73
C PRO A 214 -5.40 -19.74 18.69
N VAL A 215 -5.71 -18.83 19.62
CA VAL A 215 -4.78 -18.42 20.68
C VAL A 215 -4.48 -19.62 21.58
N GLY A 216 -3.30 -20.23 21.42
CA GLY A 216 -2.85 -21.32 22.29
C GLY A 216 -2.14 -22.50 21.62
N ASP A 217 -2.08 -22.58 20.28
CA ASP A 217 -1.31 -23.61 19.57
C ASP A 217 0.00 -23.00 19.01
N PRO A 218 1.18 -23.58 19.32
CA PRO A 218 2.50 -23.04 18.97
C PRO A 218 2.91 -23.23 17.49
#